data_AF-A0A9E5GEE0-F1
#
_entry.id   AF-A0A9E5GEE0-F1
#
_cell.length_a   1.000
_cell.length_b   1.000
_cell.length_c   1.000
_cell.angle_alpha   90.00
_cell.angle_beta   90.00
_cell.angle_gamma   90.00
#
_symmetry.space_group_name_H-M   'P 1'
#
loop_
_entity.id
_entity.type
_entity.pdbx_description
1 polymer ?
#
loop_
_entity_poly.entity_id
_entity_poly.type
_entity_poly.pdbx_seq_one_letter_code
_entity_poly.pdbx_strand_id
1 'polypeptide(L)'
;IWLVAIASNLSAAWILLANAFMQNPVGYVLRNGRAELDNFFHVLLNPFGWQQYVHTLSGAFTLAGFFVMGVSAYHLLKKQNIFSRVLDMATLNPFDEEAIIRAAKETKGIVTIEEHSINGGLGATVSQIVCANHPVMVQTLGLPDEYLVTGNSLELFAHYGLDAKGIAASAQELFNRISRSST
;
A
#
# COMPACT_ATOMS: atom_id res chain seq x y z
N ILE A 1 -1.32 -17.02 -19.10
CA ILE A 1 -1.09 -15.80 -18.27
C ILE A 1 -1.69 -14.54 -18.90
N TRP A 2 -1.43 -14.24 -20.18
CA TRP A 2 -1.95 -13.04 -20.86
C TRP A 2 -3.49 -12.92 -20.90
N LEU A 3 -4.19 -14.01 -21.23
CA LEU A 3 -5.67 -14.02 -21.24
C LEU A 3 -6.25 -13.69 -19.86
N VAL A 4 -5.65 -14.24 -18.79
CA VAL A 4 -6.07 -13.97 -17.41
C VAL A 4 -5.80 -12.51 -17.06
N ALA A 5 -4.63 -11.97 -17.42
CA ALA A 5 -4.30 -10.57 -17.17
C ALA A 5 -5.28 -9.62 -17.87
N ILE A 6 -5.61 -9.87 -19.14
CA ILE A 6 -6.58 -9.07 -19.89
C ILE A 6 -7.97 -9.17 -19.25
N ALA A 7 -8.44 -10.38 -18.95
CA ALA A 7 -9.76 -10.60 -18.35
C ALA A 7 -9.89 -9.91 -16.98
N SER A 8 -8.87 -10.02 -16.12
CA SER A 8 -8.87 -9.35 -14.81
C SER A 8 -8.90 -7.83 -14.93
N ASN A 9 -8.16 -7.25 -15.89
CA ASN A 9 -8.17 -5.80 -16.10
C ASN A 9 -9.51 -5.29 -16.66
N LEU A 10 -10.13 -6.02 -17.59
CA LEU A 10 -11.47 -5.70 -18.09
C LEU A 10 -12.52 -5.82 -16.98
N SER A 11 -12.42 -6.83 -16.13
CA SER A 11 -13.29 -6.99 -14.96
C SER A 11 -13.13 -5.84 -13.97
N ALA A 12 -11.89 -5.44 -13.67
CA ALA A 12 -11.61 -4.32 -12.78
C ALA A 12 -12.18 -3.01 -13.34
N ALA A 13 -12.03 -2.76 -14.64
CA ALA A 13 -12.64 -1.61 -15.30
C ALA A 13 -14.17 -1.60 -15.14
N TRP A 14 -14.83 -2.74 -15.37
CA TRP A 14 -16.27 -2.83 -15.21
C TRP A 14 -16.74 -2.60 -13.76
N ILE A 15 -16.05 -3.19 -12.79
CA ILE A 15 -16.36 -3.02 -11.35
C ILE A 15 -16.25 -1.53 -10.95
N LEU A 16 -15.19 -0.86 -11.38
CA LEU A 16 -14.96 0.54 -11.03
C LEU A 16 -15.95 1.47 -11.74
N LEU A 17 -16.32 1.21 -12.99
CA LEU A 17 -17.37 1.98 -13.69
C LEU A 17 -18.75 1.78 -13.02
N ALA A 18 -19.06 0.58 -12.54
CA ALA A 18 -20.30 0.33 -11.80
C ALA A 18 -20.32 1.06 -10.45
N ASN A 19 -19.21 1.06 -9.71
CA ASN A 19 -19.08 1.84 -8.47
C ASN A 19 -19.18 3.35 -8.76
N ALA A 20 -18.57 3.81 -9.84
CA ALA A 20 -18.64 5.20 -10.29
C ALA A 20 -20.08 5.63 -10.59
N PHE A 21 -20.91 4.76 -11.18
CA PHE A 21 -22.34 5.02 -11.37
C PHE A 21 -23.08 5.19 -10.02
N MET A 22 -22.74 4.42 -9.00
CA MET A 22 -23.38 4.57 -7.67
C MET A 22 -23.01 5.89 -6.99
N GLN A 23 -21.79 6.39 -7.19
CA GLN A 23 -21.31 7.63 -6.58
C GLN A 23 -21.64 8.88 -7.42
N ASN A 24 -21.66 8.75 -8.74
CA ASN A 24 -21.92 9.80 -9.71
C ASN A 24 -22.79 9.24 -10.87
N PRO A 25 -24.11 9.12 -10.65
CA PRO A 25 -24.99 8.44 -11.59
C PRO A 25 -25.18 9.27 -12.87
N VAL A 26 -25.01 8.60 -14.02
CA VAL A 26 -25.20 9.16 -15.36
C VAL A 26 -25.98 8.17 -16.22
N GLY A 27 -26.77 8.65 -17.19
CA GLY A 27 -27.58 7.77 -18.03
C GLY A 27 -28.64 6.99 -17.25
N TYR A 28 -29.25 7.61 -16.24
CA TYR A 28 -30.31 7.00 -15.42
C TYR A 28 -31.61 7.78 -15.52
N VAL A 29 -32.71 7.09 -15.21
CA VAL A 29 -34.05 7.65 -15.03
C VAL A 29 -34.55 7.29 -13.63
N LEU A 30 -35.22 8.22 -12.97
CA LEU A 30 -35.87 7.93 -11.69
C LEU A 30 -37.23 7.29 -11.93
N ARG A 31 -37.41 6.04 -11.48
CA ARG A 31 -38.71 5.37 -11.43
C ARG A 31 -38.99 4.90 -10.01
N ASN A 32 -40.12 5.30 -9.46
CA ASN A 32 -40.53 4.96 -8.08
C ASN A 32 -39.44 5.26 -7.03
N GLY A 33 -38.72 6.37 -7.17
CA GLY A 33 -37.64 6.78 -6.25
C GLY A 33 -36.34 5.99 -6.38
N ARG A 34 -36.21 5.12 -7.39
CA ARG A 34 -34.98 4.37 -7.69
C ARG A 34 -34.35 4.88 -8.97
N ALA A 35 -33.03 5.02 -8.95
CA ALA A 35 -32.25 5.26 -10.17
C ALA A 35 -32.20 3.95 -10.98
N GLU A 36 -32.87 3.94 -12.13
CA GLU A 36 -32.83 2.85 -13.10
C GLU A 36 -31.93 3.25 -14.26
N LEU A 37 -31.13 2.30 -14.76
CA LEU A 37 -30.28 2.52 -15.93
C LEU A 37 -31.16 2.77 -17.16
N ASP A 38 -30.91 3.88 -17.84
CA ASP A 38 -31.55 4.26 -19.10
C ASP A 38 -30.60 4.07 -20.28
N ASN A 39 -29.35 4.54 -20.14
CA ASN A 39 -28.34 4.48 -21.19
C ASN A 39 -27.02 3.90 -20.68
N PHE A 40 -26.73 2.68 -21.11
CA PHE A 40 -25.50 1.96 -20.80
C PHE A 40 -24.22 2.71 -21.24
N PHE A 41 -24.22 3.35 -22.41
CA PHE A 41 -23.03 4.01 -22.94
C PHE A 41 -22.64 5.24 -22.13
N HIS A 42 -23.60 5.92 -21.50
CA HIS A 42 -23.30 7.03 -20.59
C HIS A 42 -22.55 6.55 -19.34
N VAL A 43 -22.89 5.36 -18.84
CA VAL A 43 -22.15 4.73 -17.72
C VAL A 43 -20.77 4.30 -18.16
N LEU A 44 -20.67 3.62 -19.31
CA LEU A 44 -19.40 3.14 -19.86
C LEU A 44 -18.41 4.28 -20.14
N LEU A 45 -18.89 5.42 -20.62
CA LEU A 45 -18.08 6.59 -20.98
C LEU A 45 -18.06 7.67 -19.89
N ASN A 46 -18.47 7.34 -18.66
CA ASN A 46 -18.48 8.28 -17.55
C ASN A 46 -17.05 8.77 -17.24
N PRO A 47 -16.73 10.07 -17.40
CA PRO A 47 -15.40 10.59 -17.11
C PRO A 47 -14.95 10.35 -15.67
N PHE A 48 -15.88 10.42 -14.71
CA PHE A 48 -15.59 10.15 -13.29
C PHE A 48 -15.13 8.70 -13.08
N GLY A 49 -15.76 7.73 -13.75
CA GLY A 49 -15.37 6.33 -13.64
C GLY A 49 -14.00 6.03 -14.24
N TRP A 50 -13.65 6.66 -15.35
CA TRP A 50 -12.31 6.53 -15.93
C TRP A 50 -11.23 7.21 -15.09
N GLN A 51 -11.54 8.35 -14.46
CA GLN A 51 -10.63 8.98 -13.49
C GLN A 51 -10.38 8.06 -12.28
N GLN A 52 -11.44 7.43 -11.73
CA GLN A 52 -11.30 6.44 -10.66
C GLN A 52 -10.48 5.23 -11.10
N TYR A 53 -10.72 4.71 -12.31
CA TYR A 53 -9.94 3.61 -12.88
C TYR A 53 -8.45 3.94 -12.95
N VAL A 54 -8.08 5.11 -13.49
CA VAL A 54 -6.68 5.55 -13.57
C VAL A 54 -6.07 5.71 -12.18
N HIS A 55 -6.79 6.32 -11.23
CA HIS A 55 -6.32 6.51 -9.86
C HIS A 55 -6.05 5.16 -9.15
N THR A 56 -7.01 4.23 -9.19
CA THR A 56 -6.86 2.90 -8.59
C THR A 56 -5.75 2.11 -9.27
N LEU A 57 -5.65 2.19 -10.60
CA LEU A 57 -4.58 1.51 -11.34
C LEU A 57 -3.20 2.06 -10.97
N SER A 58 -3.04 3.39 -10.89
CA SER A 58 -1.79 4.00 -10.45
C SER A 58 -1.41 3.59 -9.03
N GLY A 59 -2.38 3.57 -8.10
CA GLY A 59 -2.15 3.12 -6.72
C GLY A 59 -1.71 1.66 -6.65
N ALA A 60 -2.33 0.77 -7.44
CA ALA A 60 -1.95 -0.63 -7.52
C ALA A 60 -0.51 -0.83 -8.06
N PHE A 61 -0.11 -0.05 -9.07
CA PHE A 61 1.27 -0.09 -9.58
C PHE A 61 2.28 0.44 -8.57
N THR A 62 1.97 1.54 -7.87
CA THR A 62 2.83 2.07 -6.80
C THR A 62 3.01 1.04 -5.69
N LEU A 63 1.93 0.43 -5.20
CA LEU A 63 1.99 -0.62 -4.17
C LEU A 63 2.83 -1.81 -4.63
N ALA A 64 2.60 -2.32 -5.85
CA ALA A 64 3.39 -3.40 -6.42
C ALA A 64 4.89 -3.04 -6.53
N GLY A 65 5.19 -1.79 -6.88
CA GLY A 65 6.56 -1.25 -6.90
C GLY A 65 7.21 -1.31 -5.52
N PHE A 66 6.52 -0.84 -4.48
CA PHE A 66 6.99 -0.93 -3.09
C PHE A 66 7.17 -2.38 -2.62
N PHE A 67 6.28 -3.29 -2.99
CA PHE A 67 6.45 -4.72 -2.69
C PHE A 67 7.73 -5.29 -3.32
N VAL A 68 7.99 -4.98 -4.61
CA VAL A 68 9.22 -5.39 -5.30
C VAL A 68 10.47 -4.76 -4.64
N MET A 69 10.39 -3.51 -4.18
CA MET A 69 11.48 -2.87 -3.42
C MET A 69 11.70 -3.56 -2.06
N GLY A 70 10.64 -3.97 -1.36
CA GLY A 70 10.73 -4.75 -0.13
C GLY A 70 11.38 -6.13 -0.34
N VAL A 71 11.04 -6.84 -1.41
CA VAL A 71 11.71 -8.10 -1.80
C VAL A 71 13.17 -7.85 -2.17
N SER A 72 13.47 -6.74 -2.84
CA SER A 72 14.85 -6.35 -3.15
C SER A 72 15.66 -6.07 -1.87
N ALA A 73 15.07 -5.40 -0.89
CA ALA A 73 15.68 -5.15 0.42
C ALA A 73 15.93 -6.45 1.20
N TYR A 74 15.00 -7.42 1.14
CA TYR A 74 15.22 -8.78 1.67
C TYR A 74 16.49 -9.42 1.09
N HIS A 75 16.70 -9.34 -0.23
CA HIS A 75 17.91 -9.88 -0.85
C HIS A 75 19.20 -9.17 -0.41
N LEU A 76 19.14 -7.87 -0.12
CA LEU A 76 20.29 -7.12 0.43
C LEU A 76 20.61 -7.53 1.86
N LEU A 77 19.59 -7.68 2.72
CA LEU A 77 19.74 -8.14 4.10
C LEU A 77 20.25 -9.59 4.18
N LYS A 78 19.76 -10.46 3.29
CA LYS A 78 20.18 -11.87 3.24
C LYS A 78 21.69 -12.02 3.01
N LYS A 79 22.31 -11.12 2.25
CA LYS A 79 23.79 -11.09 2.06
C LYS A 79 24.55 -10.80 3.36
N GLN A 80 23.88 -10.25 4.36
CA GLN A 80 24.41 -9.92 5.68
C GLN A 80 23.97 -10.95 6.74
N ASN A 81 23.41 -12.10 6.32
CA ASN A 81 22.81 -13.13 7.18
C ASN A 81 21.63 -12.63 8.04
N ILE A 82 20.93 -11.59 7.57
CA ILE A 82 19.67 -11.14 8.16
C ILE A 82 18.52 -11.57 7.28
N PHE A 83 17.56 -12.27 7.88
CA PHE A 83 16.37 -12.75 7.20
C PHE A 83 15.18 -11.93 7.64
N SER A 84 14.42 -11.42 6.67
CA SER A 84 13.17 -10.70 6.90
C SER A 84 12.01 -11.41 6.21
N ARG A 85 10.81 -11.19 6.74
CA ARG A 85 9.54 -11.48 6.05
C ARG A 85 9.11 -10.19 5.33
N VAL A 86 8.58 -10.32 4.12
CA VAL A 86 8.00 -9.20 3.37
C VAL A 86 6.49 -9.41 3.31
N LEU A 87 5.74 -8.37 3.65
CA LEU A 87 4.28 -8.37 3.66
C LEU A 87 3.76 -7.26 2.77
N ASP A 88 2.84 -7.60 1.89
CA ASP A 88 2.05 -6.63 1.13
C ASP A 88 0.78 -6.27 1.92
N MET A 89 0.48 -4.98 2.02
CA MET A 89 -0.68 -4.46 2.75
C MET A 89 -1.57 -3.65 1.81
N ALA A 90 -2.18 -4.33 0.83
CA ALA A 90 -3.02 -3.71 -0.21
C ALA A 90 -4.30 -3.05 0.31
N THR A 91 -4.80 -3.50 1.46
CA THR A 91 -6.04 -2.99 2.06
C THR A 91 -5.74 -2.34 3.40
N LEU A 92 -5.96 -1.03 3.50
CA LEU A 92 -5.90 -0.29 4.75
C LEU A 92 -7.22 -0.33 5.52
N ASN A 93 -8.34 -0.68 4.89
CA ASN A 93 -9.61 -0.84 5.61
C ASN A 93 -10.52 -1.89 4.93
N PRO A 94 -10.83 -3.01 5.60
CA PRO A 94 -10.29 -3.44 6.90
C PRO A 94 -8.80 -3.84 6.81
N PHE A 95 -8.04 -3.61 7.88
CA PHE A 95 -6.66 -4.09 7.99
C PHE A 95 -6.62 -5.61 8.19
N ASP A 96 -5.61 -6.28 7.62
CA ASP A 96 -5.27 -7.67 7.98
C ASP A 96 -4.47 -7.69 9.29
N GLU A 97 -5.17 -7.49 10.41
CA GLU A 97 -4.55 -7.47 11.75
C GLU A 97 -3.88 -8.82 12.08
N GLU A 98 -4.45 -9.93 11.62
CA GLU A 98 -3.87 -11.26 11.85
C GLU A 98 -2.50 -11.40 11.20
N ALA A 99 -2.33 -10.92 9.97
CA ALA A 99 -1.03 -10.93 9.30
C ALA A 99 0.01 -10.10 10.08
N ILE A 100 -0.37 -8.93 10.60
CA ILE A 100 0.49 -8.06 11.39
C ILE A 100 0.88 -8.74 12.71
N ILE A 101 -0.09 -9.32 13.44
CA ILE A 101 0.16 -10.01 14.71
C ILE A 101 1.05 -11.24 14.49
N ARG A 102 0.83 -12.01 13.43
CA ARG A 102 1.72 -13.13 13.05
C ARG A 102 3.13 -12.64 12.77
N ALA A 103 3.29 -11.55 12.02
CA ALA A 103 4.59 -10.96 11.74
C ALA A 103 5.32 -10.55 13.01
N ALA A 104 4.61 -9.91 13.96
CA ALA A 104 5.17 -9.52 15.24
C ALA A 104 5.64 -10.72 16.06
N LYS A 105 4.89 -11.83 16.07
CA LYS A 105 5.27 -13.05 16.81
C LYS A 105 6.43 -13.81 16.17
N GLU A 106 6.54 -13.80 14.84
CA GLU A 106 7.51 -14.58 14.09
C GLU A 106 8.83 -13.82 13.84
N THR A 107 8.86 -12.51 14.07
CA THR A 107 10.02 -11.65 13.79
C THR A 107 10.40 -10.80 15.00
N LYS A 108 11.61 -10.25 15.00
CA LYS A 108 12.13 -9.44 16.13
C LYS A 108 11.59 -8.01 16.15
N GLY A 109 11.05 -7.53 15.03
CA GLY A 109 10.62 -6.16 14.83
C GLY A 109 10.10 -5.95 13.41
N ILE A 110 9.39 -4.86 13.19
CA ILE A 110 8.67 -4.58 11.94
C ILE A 110 9.17 -3.25 11.38
N VAL A 111 9.44 -3.21 10.08
CA VAL A 111 9.61 -1.97 9.33
C VAL A 111 8.40 -1.80 8.41
N THR A 112 7.68 -0.68 8.54
CA THR A 112 6.62 -0.31 7.58
C THR A 112 7.16 0.67 6.57
N ILE A 113 6.62 0.64 5.34
CA ILE A 113 7.06 1.49 4.24
C ILE A 113 5.80 2.04 3.58
N GLU A 114 5.72 3.35 3.45
CA GLU A 114 4.57 4.02 2.85
C GLU A 114 4.95 5.31 2.11
N GLU A 115 4.34 5.55 0.94
CA GLU A 115 4.36 6.86 0.28
C GLU A 115 3.27 7.76 0.89
N HIS A 116 3.37 7.97 2.20
CA HIS A 116 2.43 8.77 2.97
C HIS A 116 3.18 9.39 4.15
N SER A 117 2.56 10.37 4.83
CA SER A 117 3.07 10.86 6.10
C SER A 117 3.24 9.71 7.09
N ILE A 118 4.34 9.74 7.85
CA ILE A 118 4.55 8.83 8.98
C ILE A 118 3.47 8.98 10.07
N ASN A 119 2.73 10.09 10.06
CA ASN A 119 1.65 10.37 11.00
C ASN A 119 0.30 9.88 10.45
N GLY A 120 -0.35 8.97 11.19
CA GLY A 120 -1.70 8.49 10.88
C GLY A 120 -1.83 7.52 9.71
N GLY A 121 -0.72 7.12 9.08
CA GLY A 121 -0.68 6.14 7.99
C GLY A 121 -0.55 4.68 8.45
N LEU A 122 -0.02 3.83 7.56
CA LEU A 122 0.21 2.41 7.78
C LEU A 122 1.06 2.15 9.02
N GLY A 123 2.16 2.88 9.19
CA GLY A 123 3.06 2.71 10.32
C GLY A 123 2.40 3.00 11.67
N ALA A 124 1.52 4.00 11.71
CA ALA A 124 0.76 4.35 12.91
C ALA A 124 -0.23 3.23 13.28
N THR A 125 -0.99 2.71 12.31
CA THR A 125 -1.93 1.63 12.56
C THR A 125 -1.23 0.32 12.92
N VAL A 126 -0.14 -0.04 12.24
CA VAL A 126 0.66 -1.22 12.59
C VAL A 126 1.20 -1.10 14.01
N SER A 127 1.72 0.06 14.40
CA SER A 127 2.18 0.32 15.76
C SER A 127 1.07 0.14 16.79
N GLN A 128 -0.13 0.64 16.50
CA GLN A 128 -1.30 0.47 17.38
C GLN A 128 -1.67 -1.01 17.56
N ILE A 129 -1.77 -1.77 16.48
CA ILE A 129 -2.13 -3.20 16.50
C ILE A 129 -1.05 -4.01 17.25
N VAL A 130 0.22 -3.75 16.95
CA VAL A 130 1.36 -4.43 17.58
C VAL A 130 1.41 -4.16 19.08
N CYS A 131 1.30 -2.90 19.50
CA CYS A 131 1.29 -2.52 20.91
C CYS A 131 0.12 -3.14 21.69
N ALA A 132 -1.04 -3.30 21.06
CA ALA A 132 -2.20 -3.90 21.70
C ALA A 132 -2.10 -5.44 21.85
N ASN A 133 -1.33 -6.12 21.00
CA ASN A 133 -1.37 -7.59 20.88
C ASN A 133 -0.04 -8.29 21.19
N HIS A 134 1.06 -7.87 20.58
CA HIS A 134 2.38 -8.48 20.76
C HIS A 134 3.48 -7.44 20.54
N PRO A 135 3.82 -6.65 21.58
CA PRO A 135 4.71 -5.51 21.43
C PRO A 135 6.10 -5.91 20.90
N VAL A 136 6.43 -5.40 19.71
CA VAL A 136 7.77 -5.42 19.12
C VAL A 136 8.12 -4.02 18.64
N MET A 137 9.40 -3.74 18.39
CA MET A 137 9.78 -2.45 17.82
C MET A 137 9.21 -2.32 16.40
N VAL A 138 8.56 -1.19 16.14
CA VAL A 138 8.06 -0.80 14.81
C VAL A 138 8.81 0.45 14.36
N GLN A 139 9.34 0.44 13.14
CA GLN A 139 9.97 1.60 12.51
C GLN A 139 9.26 1.93 11.20
N THR A 140 8.78 3.16 11.09
CA THR A 140 8.07 3.65 9.90
C THR A 140 9.05 4.35 8.97
N LEU A 141 9.12 3.89 7.72
CA LEU A 141 9.66 4.63 6.59
C LEU A 141 8.50 5.27 5.84
N GLY A 142 8.43 6.59 5.89
CA GLY A 142 7.42 7.38 5.19
C GLY A 142 7.91 8.81 5.01
N LEU A 143 7.03 9.66 4.52
CA LEU A 143 7.33 11.07 4.33
C LEU A 143 7.30 11.79 5.68
N PRO A 144 8.32 12.63 5.98
CA PRO A 144 8.36 13.39 7.22
C PRO A 144 7.26 14.47 7.24
N ASP A 145 6.91 14.94 8.44
CA ASP A 145 5.93 16.00 8.64
C ASP A 145 6.56 17.39 8.43
N GLU A 146 7.05 17.62 7.21
CA GLU A 146 7.69 18.86 6.80
C GLU A 146 7.49 19.11 5.29
N TYR A 147 7.92 20.27 4.81
CA TYR A 147 7.92 20.54 3.37
C TYR A 147 8.90 19.64 2.65
N LEU A 148 8.37 18.85 1.70
CA LEU A 148 9.18 17.93 0.93
C LEU A 148 10.08 18.69 -0.06
N VAL A 149 11.27 18.14 -0.26
CA VAL A 149 12.20 18.64 -1.29
C VAL A 149 11.57 18.48 -2.67
N THR A 150 11.84 19.44 -3.56
CA THR A 150 11.37 19.36 -4.96
C THR A 150 12.31 18.46 -5.75
N GLY A 151 11.73 17.51 -6.50
CA GLY A 151 12.46 16.56 -7.33
C GLY A 151 11.50 15.59 -7.99
N ASN A 152 12.03 14.65 -8.77
CA ASN A 152 11.21 13.56 -9.31
C ASN A 152 11.02 12.45 -8.26
N SER A 153 10.03 11.58 -8.46
CA SER A 153 9.66 10.54 -7.48
C SER A 153 10.84 9.63 -7.08
N LEU A 154 11.72 9.27 -8.02
CA LEU A 154 12.86 8.40 -7.72
C LEU A 154 13.91 9.11 -6.85
N GLU A 155 14.16 10.39 -7.11
CA GLU A 155 15.03 11.23 -6.30
C GLU A 155 14.48 11.42 -4.89
N LEU A 156 13.17 11.69 -4.77
CA LEU A 156 12.50 11.81 -3.47
C LEU A 156 12.56 10.49 -2.70
N PHE A 157 12.28 9.36 -3.35
CA PHE A 157 12.32 8.07 -2.68
C PHE A 157 13.72 7.72 -2.19
N ALA A 158 14.75 7.97 -2.98
CA ALA A 158 16.13 7.79 -2.55
C ALA A 158 16.49 8.74 -1.39
N HIS A 159 16.05 10.00 -1.44
CA HIS A 159 16.30 11.00 -0.40
C HIS A 159 15.69 10.61 0.95
N TYR A 160 14.45 10.12 0.94
CA TYR A 160 13.72 9.72 2.16
C TYR A 160 13.91 8.23 2.54
N GLY A 161 14.77 7.49 1.83
CA GLY A 161 15.03 6.08 2.13
C GLY A 161 13.88 5.13 1.78
N LEU A 162 12.96 5.56 0.90
CA LEU A 162 11.84 4.78 0.36
C LEU A 162 12.25 3.88 -0.83
N ASP A 163 13.56 3.68 -1.05
CA ASP A 163 14.10 2.74 -2.03
C ASP A 163 14.59 1.44 -1.37
N ALA A 164 14.96 0.44 -2.17
CA ALA A 164 15.40 -0.86 -1.65
C ALA A 164 16.63 -0.77 -0.71
N LYS A 165 17.51 0.22 -0.89
CA LYS A 165 18.70 0.41 -0.05
C LYS A 165 18.32 1.03 1.28
N GLY A 166 17.47 2.06 1.28
CA GLY A 166 16.94 2.71 2.46
C GLY A 166 16.12 1.75 3.32
N ILE A 167 15.27 0.93 2.70
CA ILE A 167 14.52 -0.14 3.38
C ILE A 167 15.47 -1.13 4.07
N ALA A 168 16.49 -1.62 3.35
CA ALA A 168 17.45 -2.56 3.92
C ALA A 168 18.28 -1.93 5.05
N ALA A 169 18.71 -0.67 4.90
CA ALA A 169 19.45 0.05 5.92
C ALA A 169 18.62 0.26 7.21
N SER A 170 17.36 0.67 7.06
CA SER A 170 16.42 0.85 8.18
C SER A 170 16.17 -0.47 8.92
N ALA A 171 15.92 -1.57 8.21
CA ALA A 171 15.74 -2.88 8.81
C ALA A 171 17.00 -3.38 9.53
N GLN A 172 18.18 -3.14 8.95
CA GLN A 172 19.47 -3.46 9.56
C GLN A 172 19.72 -2.66 10.85
N GLU A 173 19.42 -1.36 10.83
CA GLU A 173 19.52 -0.49 12.00
C GLU A 173 18.59 -0.97 13.12
N LEU A 174 17.32 -1.24 12.80
CA LEU A 174 16.34 -1.76 13.73
C LEU A 174 16.81 -3.08 14.35
N PHE A 175 17.30 -4.01 13.53
CA PHE A 175 17.82 -5.29 13.99
C PHE A 175 19.01 -5.12 14.97
N ASN A 176 19.92 -4.19 14.68
CA ASN A 176 21.05 -3.88 15.55
C ASN A 176 20.61 -3.25 16.88
N ARG A 177 19.62 -2.36 16.86
CA ARG A 177 19.03 -1.77 18.07
C ARG A 177 18.39 -2.84 18.96
N ILE A 178 17.59 -3.74 18.37
CA ILE A 178 16.98 -4.86 19.09
C ILE A 178 18.05 -5.75 19.71
N SER A 179 19.05 -6.13 18.93
CA SER A 179 20.13 -7.03 19.38
C SER A 179 20.95 -6.46 20.54
N ARG A 180 21.12 -5.13 20.61
CA ARG A 180 21.80 -4.45 21.74
C ARG A 180 20.92 -4.35 22.99
N SER A 181 19.61 -4.27 22.85
CA SER A 181 18.68 -4.16 23.99
C SER A 181 18.43 -5.49 24.72
N SER A 182 18.79 -6.61 24.12
CA SER A 182 18.61 -7.96 24.67
C SER A 182 19.84 -8.53 25.38
N THR A 183 20.95 -7.78 25.40
CA THR A 183 22.17 -8.04 26.18
C THR A 183 22.21 -7.13 27.39
#